data_AF-A0A973SXP0-F1
#
_entry.id   AF-A0A973SXP0-F1
#
_cell.length_a   1.000
_cell.length_b   1.000
_cell.length_c   1.000
_cell.angle_alpha   90.00
_cell.angle_beta   90.00
_cell.angle_gamma   90.00
#
_symmetry.space_group_name_H-M   'P 1'
#
loop_
_entity.id
_entity.type
_entity.pdbx_description
1 polymer ?
#
loop_
_entity_poly.entity_id
_entity_poly.type
_entity_poly.pdbx_seq_one_letter_code
_entity_poly.pdbx_strand_id
1 'polypeptide(L)' 'GRRARFAAVVLVDGAVGAAVAPCGRPELVLRVAVAGDRVASYEVVASPARLRSLRLALLPEG' A
#
# COMPACT_ATOMS: atom_id res chain seq x y z
N GLY A 1 4.38 12.89 9.04
CA GLY A 1 5.42 12.27 9.90
C GLY A 1 6.62 11.84 9.08
N ARG A 2 7.77 11.52 9.72
CA ARG A 2 9.08 11.29 9.05
C ARG A 2 9.07 10.24 7.92
N ARG A 3 8.18 9.24 8.01
CA ARG A 3 7.99 8.15 7.04
C ARG A 3 7.12 8.51 5.82
N ALA A 4 6.35 9.59 5.89
CA ALA A 4 5.42 9.99 4.83
C ALA A 4 6.13 10.29 3.50
N ARG A 5 7.40 10.74 3.55
CA ARG A 5 8.21 10.99 2.35
C ARG A 5 8.50 9.74 1.51
N PHE A 6 8.42 8.56 2.12
CA PHE A 6 8.68 7.27 1.47
C PHE A 6 7.38 6.55 1.12
N ALA A 7 6.23 7.18 1.37
CA ALA A 7 4.93 6.64 1.03
C ALA A 7 4.65 6.90 -0.45
N ALA A 8 4.26 5.86 -1.17
CA ALA A 8 3.77 5.94 -2.54
C ALA A 8 2.37 5.32 -2.61
N VAL A 9 1.51 5.91 -3.44
CA VAL A 9 0.24 5.28 -3.82
C VAL A 9 0.54 4.15 -4.79
N VAL A 10 -0.02 2.98 -4.50
CA VAL A 10 0.24 1.74 -5.25
C VAL A 10 -1.05 0.96 -5.43
N LEU A 11 -1.05 0.05 -6.38
CA LEU A 11 -1.99 -1.05 -6.44
C LEU A 11 -1.45 -2.21 -5.63
N VAL A 12 -2.25 -2.73 -4.70
CA VAL A 12 -2.00 -3.91 -3.87
C VAL A 12 -2.99 -4.98 -4.28
N ASP A 13 -2.50 -6.01 -4.97
CA ASP A 13 -3.33 -7.07 -5.56
C ASP A 13 -4.45 -6.51 -6.46
N GLY A 14 -4.20 -5.37 -7.11
CA GLY A 14 -5.17 -4.68 -7.98
C GLY A 14 -6.08 -3.67 -7.28
N ALA A 15 -6.04 -3.56 -5.95
CA ALA A 15 -6.79 -2.55 -5.18
C ALA A 15 -5.89 -1.36 -4.78
N VAL A 16 -6.45 -0.16 -4.71
CA VAL A 16 -5.66 1.03 -4.31
C VAL A 16 -5.19 0.90 -2.85
N GLY A 17 -3.93 1.26 -2.60
CA GLY A 17 -3.32 1.30 -1.29
C GLY A 17 -2.11 2.21 -1.25
N ALA A 18 -1.38 2.16 -0.13
CA ALA A 18 -0.13 2.89 0.05
C ALA A 18 0.98 1.96 0.53
N ALA A 19 2.18 2.12 -0.02
CA ALA A 19 3.37 1.40 0.43
C ALA A 19 4.39 2.39 0.97
N VAL A 20 5.04 2.04 2.08
CA VAL A 20 6.18 2.77 2.65
C VAL A 20 7.44 1.95 2.40
N ALA A 21 8.32 2.46 1.55
CA ALA A 21 9.48 1.71 1.07
C ALA A 21 10.77 2.57 1.11
N PRO A 22 11.32 2.87 2.30
CA PRO A 22 12.49 3.75 2.43
C PRO A 22 13.74 3.22 1.74
N CYS A 23 13.87 1.90 1.59
CA CYS A 23 15.00 1.25 0.89
C CYS A 23 14.57 0.59 -0.44
N GLY A 24 13.49 1.08 -1.07
CA GLY A 24 12.94 0.50 -2.30
C GLY A 24 12.23 -0.85 -2.11
N ARG A 25 12.15 -1.34 -0.86
CA ARG A 25 11.36 -2.52 -0.47
C ARG A 25 10.28 -2.10 0.52
N PRO A 26 9.04 -2.59 0.39
CA PRO A 26 7.98 -2.27 1.33
C PRO A 26 8.33 -2.78 2.72
N GLU A 27 8.28 -1.89 3.70
CA GLU A 27 8.32 -2.24 5.12
C GLU A 27 6.91 -2.24 5.73
N LEU A 28 6.01 -1.49 5.09
CA LEU A 28 4.61 -1.37 5.48
C LEU A 28 3.77 -1.16 4.23
N VAL A 29 2.63 -1.84 4.16
CA VAL A 29 1.58 -1.60 3.18
C VAL A 29 0.27 -1.33 3.91
N LEU A 30 -0.37 -0.22 3.58
CA LEU A 30 -1.74 0.09 3.98
C LEU A 30 -2.65 -0.29 2.80
N ARG A 31 -3.47 -1.32 3.01
CA ARG A 31 -4.54 -1.69 2.08
C ARG A 31 -5.79 -0.93 2.47
N VAL A 32 -6.45 -0.34 1.49
CA VAL A 32 -7.69 0.39 1.71
C VAL A 32 -8.75 -0.23 0.81
N ALA A 33 -9.83 -0.71 1.39
CA ALA A 33 -11.01 -1.09 0.63
C ALA A 33 -11.94 0.11 0.58
N VAL A 34 -12.27 0.55 -0.63
CA VAL A 34 -13.21 1.66 -0.87
C VAL A 34 -14.50 1.07 -1.45
N ALA A 35 -15.64 1.48 -0.89
CA ALA A 35 -16.96 1.18 -1.42
C ALA A 35 -17.67 2.50 -1.71
N GLY A 36 -17.90 2.79 -2.99
CA GLY A 36 -18.39 4.09 -3.42
C GLY A 36 -17.37 5.20 -3.11
N ASP A 37 -17.79 6.19 -2.32
CA ASP A 37 -16.99 7.34 -1.91
C ASP A 37 -16.39 7.20 -0.49
N ARG A 38 -16.53 6.02 0.12
CA ARG A 38 -16.15 5.78 1.51
C ARG A 38 -15.15 4.64 1.66
N VAL A 39 -14.24 4.81 2.62
CA VAL A 39 -13.38 3.72 3.09
C VAL A 39 -14.23 2.72 3.87
N ALA A 40 -14.39 1.53 3.32
CA ALA A 40 -15.11 0.42 3.93
C ALA A 40 -14.26 -0.31 4.96
N SER A 41 -12.97 -0.46 4.70
CA SER A 41 -12.01 -1.05 5.64
C SER A 41 -10.58 -0.66 5.28
N TYR A 42 -9.67 -0.85 6.25
CA TYR A 42 -8.25 -0.75 6.00
C TYR A 42 -7.49 -1.83 6.76
N GLU A 43 -6.34 -2.23 6.23
CA GLU A 43 -5.44 -3.22 6.83
C GLU A 43 -4.01 -2.71 6.76
N VAL A 44 -3.28 -2.80 7.87
CA VAL A 44 -1.84 -2.52 7.90
C VAL A 44 -1.09 -3.84 7.86
N VAL A 45 -0.30 -4.04 6.81
CA VAL A 45 0.54 -5.22 6.61
C VAL A 45 1.99 -4.83 6.84
N ALA A 46 2.61 -5.37 7.89
CA ALA A 46 4.02 -5.16 8.22
C ALA A 46 4.83 -6.47 8.33
N SER A 47 4.17 -7.63 8.25
CA SER A 47 4.85 -8.93 8.28
C SER A 47 5.68 -9.12 7.01
N PRO A 48 6.99 -9.41 7.10
CA PRO A 48 7.84 -9.60 5.92
C PRO A 48 7.36 -10.73 4.99
N ALA A 49 6.84 -11.82 5.56
CA ALA A 49 6.32 -12.94 4.78
C ALA A 49 5.05 -12.54 4.01
N ARG A 50 4.15 -11.79 4.65
CA ARG A 50 2.93 -11.30 4.01
C ARG A 50 3.25 -10.27 2.93
N LEU A 51 4.15 -9.32 3.21
CA LEU A 51 4.60 -8.31 2.25
C LEU A 51 5.19 -8.93 0.97
N ARG A 52 5.99 -9.99 1.11
CA ARG A 52 6.55 -10.74 -0.04
C ARG A 52 5.50 -11.47 -0.87
N SER A 53 4.32 -11.72 -0.30
CA SER A 53 3.22 -12.41 -0.98
C SER A 53 2.29 -11.45 -1.73
N LEU A 54 2.37 -10.14 -1.45
CA LEU A 54 1.56 -9.12 -2.12
C LEU A 54 2.11 -8.81 -3.51
N ARG A 55 1.21 -8.62 -4.48
CA ARG A 55 1.57 -8.05 -5.78
C ARG A 55 1.39 -6.54 -5.71
N LEU A 56 2.50 -5.82 -5.83
CA LEU A 56 2.50 -4.36 -5.81
C LEU A 56 2.80 -3.82 -7.21
N ALA A 57 2.02 -2.83 -7.65
CA ALA A 57 2.28 -2.07 -8.86
C ALA A 57 2.14 -0.57 -8.57
N LEU A 58 2.83 0.28 -9.33
CA LEU A 58 2.56 1.71 -9.27
C LEU A 58 1.17 1.99 -9.83
N LEU A 59 0.44 2.90 -9.19
CA LEU A 59 -0.83 3.36 -9.75
C LEU A 59 -0.50 4.13 -11.04
N PRO A 60 -1.06 3.76 -12.20
CA PRO A 60 -0.86 4.53 -13.41
C PRO A 60 -1.41 5.95 -13.21
N GLU A 61 -0.66 6.93 -13.72
CA GLU A 61 -1.15 8.29 -13.86
C GLU A 61 -2.38 8.26 -14.79
N GLY A 62 -3.46 8.93 -14.39
CA GLY A 62 -4.70 9.03 -15.18
C GLY A 62 -4.62 10.09 -16.27
#